data_AF-A0A1F8R5T6-F1
#
_entry.id   AF-A0A1F8R5T6-F1
#
_cell.length_a   1.000
_cell.length_b   1.000
_cell.length_c   1.000
_cell.angle_alpha   90.00
_cell.angle_beta   90.00
_cell.angle_gamma   90.00
#
_symmetry.space_group_name_H-M   'P 1'
#
loop_
_entity.id
_entity.type
_entity.pdbx_description
1 polymer ?
#
loop_
_entity_poly.entity_id
_entity_poly.type
_entity_poly.pdbx_seq_one_letter_code
_entity_poly.pdbx_strand_id
1 'polypeptide(L)'
;MLAVGDLEALVRGACVRGVVLNSCESDELAETLHDATGADVVCTMVAIPDETAFQTAALFAEHLGESGDFRAAYELAKPGGVAYRYVPEYRESLVMAPERYVFSNEELRTIYEAINDIRQRLSVVEIELRYVRQDLNGRKTDLRVSAQWVIVLFGFLVSLITFILLYFNVTGSL
;
A
#
# COMPACT_ATOMS: atom_id res chain seq x y z
N MET A 1 2.50 38.06 -3.80
CA MET A 1 2.07 36.91 -4.61
C MET A 1 2.64 37.08 -5.99
N LEU A 2 3.40 36.09 -6.50
CA LEU A 2 3.78 36.07 -7.92
C LEU A 2 2.52 35.91 -8.77
N ALA A 3 2.49 36.53 -9.95
CA ALA A 3 1.43 36.26 -10.91
C ALA A 3 1.59 34.82 -11.44
N VAL A 4 0.47 34.18 -11.79
CA VAL A 4 0.45 32.79 -12.29
C VAL A 4 1.36 32.63 -13.50
N GLY A 5 1.33 33.58 -14.44
CA GLY A 5 2.18 33.55 -15.63
C GLY A 5 3.69 33.65 -15.34
N ASP A 6 4.09 34.33 -14.27
CA ASP A 6 5.50 34.40 -13.86
C ASP A 6 5.96 33.05 -13.27
N LEU A 7 5.07 32.40 -12.51
CA LEU A 7 5.33 31.08 -11.95
C LEU A 7 5.42 30.01 -13.06
N GLU A 8 4.52 30.04 -14.03
CA GLU A 8 4.58 29.17 -15.21
C GLU A 8 5.89 29.35 -15.99
N ALA A 9 6.30 30.59 -16.24
CA ALA A 9 7.54 30.89 -16.95
C ALA A 9 8.77 30.35 -16.20
N LEU A 10 8.76 30.44 -14.87
CA LEU A 10 9.84 29.94 -14.02
C LEU A 10 9.93 28.41 -14.05
N VAL A 11 8.80 27.73 -13.88
CA VAL A 11 8.73 26.26 -13.89
C VAL A 11 9.12 25.70 -15.26
N ARG A 12 8.58 26.30 -16.33
CA ARG A 12 8.91 25.92 -17.71
C ARG A 12 10.38 26.17 -18.04
N GLY A 13 10.93 27.32 -17.63
CA GLY A 13 12.34 27.66 -17.86
C GLY A 13 13.32 26.79 -17.08
N ALA A 14 12.91 26.29 -15.91
CA ALA A 14 13.72 25.41 -15.09
C ALA A 14 13.68 23.93 -15.52
N CYS A 15 12.79 23.55 -16.44
CA CYS A 15 12.60 22.16 -16.89
C CYS A 15 12.49 21.16 -15.72
N VAL A 16 11.76 21.54 -14.67
CA VAL A 16 11.59 20.70 -13.48
C VAL A 16 10.55 19.61 -13.73
N ARG A 17 10.76 18.44 -13.14
CA ARG A 17 9.79 17.32 -13.21
C ARG A 17 8.60 17.49 -12.27
N GLY A 18 8.73 18.33 -11.25
CA GLY A 18 7.64 18.61 -10.34
C GLY A 18 7.87 19.83 -9.46
N VAL A 19 6.78 20.34 -8.90
CA VAL A 19 6.69 21.59 -8.14
C VAL A 19 5.86 21.35 -6.89
N VAL A 20 6.32 21.90 -5.76
CA VAL A 20 5.58 21.88 -4.49
C VAL A 20 5.21 23.31 -4.11
N LEU A 21 3.90 23.57 -4.01
CA LEU A 21 3.29 24.84 -3.66
C LEU A 21 2.71 24.78 -2.25
N ASN A 22 3.54 25.17 -1.28
CA ASN A 22 3.21 25.10 0.15
C ASN A 22 2.27 26.21 0.67
N SER A 23 1.96 27.19 -0.16
CA SER A 23 1.08 28.32 0.16
C SER A 23 0.01 28.52 -0.92
N CYS A 24 -0.33 27.43 -1.62
CA CYS A 24 -1.47 27.43 -2.51
C CYS A 24 -2.75 27.28 -1.69
N GLU A 25 -3.79 28.04 -2.01
CA GLU A 25 -5.14 27.82 -1.49
C GLU A 25 -6.11 27.62 -2.67
N SER A 26 -5.57 27.21 -3.83
CA SER A 26 -6.30 27.10 -5.08
C SER A 26 -5.93 25.83 -5.81
N ASP A 27 -6.94 25.01 -6.05
CA ASP A 27 -6.87 23.84 -6.92
C ASP A 27 -6.60 24.24 -8.36
N GLU A 28 -7.33 25.26 -8.84
CA GLU A 28 -7.26 25.76 -10.21
C GLU A 28 -5.85 26.21 -10.58
N LEU A 29 -5.10 26.79 -9.63
CA LEU A 29 -3.72 27.19 -9.86
C LEU A 29 -2.81 25.99 -10.09
N ALA A 30 -2.96 24.93 -9.29
CA ALA A 30 -2.14 23.73 -9.42
C ALA A 30 -2.42 23.02 -10.75
N GLU A 31 -3.70 22.94 -11.13
CA GLU A 31 -4.13 22.39 -12.41
C GLU A 31 -3.62 23.22 -13.60
N THR A 32 -3.76 24.55 -13.55
CA THR A 32 -3.27 25.44 -14.61
C THR A 32 -1.75 25.33 -14.77
N LEU A 33 -1.02 25.29 -13.66
CA LEU A 33 0.44 25.15 -13.69
C LEU A 33 0.86 23.79 -14.27
N HIS A 34 0.18 22.72 -13.88
CA HIS A 34 0.39 21.40 -14.45
C HIS A 34 0.11 21.40 -15.95
N ASP A 35 -1.08 21.84 -16.39
CA ASP A 35 -1.49 21.86 -17.79
C ASP A 35 -0.54 22.71 -18.65
N ALA A 36 0.04 23.78 -18.09
CA ALA A 36 0.96 24.68 -18.79
C ALA A 36 2.41 24.17 -18.86
N THR A 37 2.81 23.22 -18.00
CA THR A 37 4.22 22.82 -17.83
C THR A 37 4.48 21.33 -17.96
N GLY A 38 3.45 20.50 -17.83
CA GLY A 38 3.55 19.03 -17.75
C GLY A 38 4.18 18.52 -16.45
N ALA A 39 4.56 19.41 -15.53
CA ALA A 39 5.21 19.01 -14.29
C ALA A 39 4.20 18.45 -13.28
N ASP A 40 4.64 17.53 -12.43
CA ASP A 40 3.87 17.09 -11.27
C ASP A 40 3.68 18.24 -10.28
N VAL A 41 2.45 18.51 -9.85
CA VAL A 41 2.21 19.62 -8.90
C VAL A 41 1.63 19.09 -7.59
N VAL A 42 2.32 19.38 -6.50
CA VAL A 42 1.76 19.23 -5.14
C VAL A 42 1.36 20.62 -4.66
N CYS A 43 0.12 20.80 -4.24
CA CYS A 43 -0.36 22.07 -3.70
C CYS A 43 -1.02 21.88 -2.35
N THR A 44 -0.92 22.89 -1.49
CA THR A 44 -1.78 22.98 -0.32
C THR A 44 -3.19 23.39 -0.75
N MET A 45 -4.21 22.88 -0.04
CA MET A 45 -5.62 23.21 -0.27
C MET A 45 -6.18 24.15 0.79
N VAL A 46 -5.42 24.36 1.86
CA VAL A 46 -5.73 25.19 3.01
C VAL A 46 -4.46 25.92 3.44
N ALA A 47 -4.59 27.01 4.19
CA ALA A 47 -3.45 27.64 4.85
C ALA A 47 -2.77 26.63 5.79
N ILE A 48 -1.50 26.33 5.54
CA ILE A 48 -0.68 25.46 6.39
C ILE A 48 0.39 26.32 7.06
N PRO A 49 0.64 26.16 8.37
CA PRO A 49 1.74 26.85 9.04
C PRO A 49 3.09 26.53 8.37
N ASP A 50 3.95 27.53 8.25
CA ASP A 50 5.27 27.42 7.62
C ASP A 50 6.10 26.24 8.16
N GLU A 51 6.02 25.97 9.47
CA GLU A 51 6.71 24.84 10.09
C GLU A 51 6.26 23.49 9.53
N THR A 52 4.95 23.27 9.44
CA THR A 52 4.38 22.03 8.90
C THR A 52 4.65 21.91 7.39
N ALA A 53 4.56 23.03 6.67
CA ALA A 53 4.90 23.09 5.25
C ALA A 53 6.36 22.72 5.00
N PHE A 54 7.28 23.25 5.81
CA PHE A 54 8.70 22.95 5.72
C PHE A 54 9.00 21.49 6.05
N GLN A 55 8.42 20.96 7.14
CA GLN A 55 8.59 19.55 7.52
C GLN A 55 8.08 18.60 6.41
N THR A 56 6.91 18.88 5.85
CA THR A 56 6.34 18.10 4.75
C THR A 56 7.23 18.14 3.52
N ALA A 57 7.73 19.31 3.14
CA ALA A 57 8.62 19.47 2.00
C ALA A 57 9.98 18.77 2.21
N ALA A 58 10.53 18.81 3.43
CA ALA A 58 11.77 18.12 3.76
C ALA A 58 11.62 16.59 3.65
N LEU A 59 10.56 16.02 4.24
CA LEU A 59 10.24 14.60 4.13
C LEU A 59 9.96 14.18 2.69
N PHE A 60 9.25 15.03 1.94
CA PHE A 60 8.99 14.80 0.53
C PHE A 60 10.30 14.73 -0.28
N ALA A 61 11.21 15.68 -0.07
CA ALA A 61 12.51 15.69 -0.75
C ALA A 61 13.36 14.46 -0.40
N GLU A 62 13.32 14.01 0.86
CA GLU A 62 13.99 12.79 1.32
C GLU A 62 13.46 11.56 0.58
N HIS A 63 12.14 11.32 0.63
CA HIS A 63 11.52 10.17 -0.05
C HIS A 63 11.63 10.23 -1.57
N LEU A 64 11.65 11.43 -2.16
CA LEU A 64 11.89 11.61 -3.59
C LEU A 64 13.33 11.22 -3.96
N GLY A 65 14.30 11.54 -3.11
CA GLY A 65 15.70 11.12 -3.28
C GLY A 65 15.88 9.61 -3.21
N GLU A 66 15.11 8.93 -2.37
CA GLU A 66 15.16 7.46 -2.21
C GLU A 66 14.42 6.70 -3.32
N SER A 67 13.19 7.11 -3.64
CA SER A 67 12.31 6.37 -4.55
C SER A 67 12.48 6.76 -6.01
N GLY A 68 12.86 8.03 -6.28
CA GLY A 68 12.84 8.61 -7.62
C GLY A 68 11.44 8.77 -8.23
N ASP A 69 10.38 8.40 -7.50
CA ASP A 69 8.98 8.45 -7.90
C ASP A 69 8.25 9.53 -7.09
N PHE A 70 7.76 10.55 -7.80
CA PHE A 70 7.12 11.71 -7.23
C PHE A 70 5.79 11.36 -6.53
N ARG A 71 5.03 10.42 -7.09
CA ARG A 71 3.76 9.94 -6.51
C ARG A 71 4.04 9.21 -5.20
N ALA A 72 5.00 8.28 -5.22
CA ALA A 72 5.35 7.51 -4.03
C ALA A 72 5.87 8.42 -2.91
N ALA A 73 6.75 9.37 -3.24
CA ALA A 73 7.26 10.35 -2.29
C ALA A 73 6.13 11.20 -1.67
N TYR A 74 5.15 11.64 -2.48
CA TYR A 74 4.00 12.39 -1.99
C TYR A 74 3.14 11.55 -1.03
N GLU A 75 2.81 10.31 -1.38
CA GLU A 75 1.96 9.45 -0.55
C GLU A 75 2.60 9.12 0.81
N LEU A 76 3.95 9.07 0.88
CA LEU A 76 4.70 8.85 2.11
C LEU A 76 4.86 10.13 2.94
N ALA A 77 5.09 11.27 2.31
CA ALA A 77 5.35 12.54 2.98
C ALA A 77 4.08 13.28 3.41
N LYS A 78 2.92 12.99 2.80
CA LYS A 78 1.70 13.75 3.09
C LYS A 78 1.31 13.61 4.57
N PRO A 79 1.06 14.73 5.28
CA PRO A 79 0.48 14.65 6.61
C PRO A 79 -0.94 14.09 6.51
N GLY A 80 -1.37 13.32 7.52
CA GLY A 80 -2.72 12.76 7.54
C GLY A 80 -3.79 13.86 7.42
N GLY A 81 -4.67 13.77 6.40
CA GLY A 81 -5.73 14.75 6.13
C GLY A 81 -5.88 15.07 4.64
N VAL A 82 -6.67 16.11 4.34
CA VAL A 82 -6.96 16.61 2.97
C VAL A 82 -6.21 17.93 2.67
N ALA A 83 -5.16 18.24 3.43
CA ALA A 83 -4.50 19.55 3.38
C ALA A 83 -3.61 19.73 2.15
N TYR A 84 -3.16 18.64 1.54
CA TYR A 84 -2.38 18.63 0.31
C TYR A 84 -3.13 17.89 -0.79
N ARG A 85 -2.93 18.35 -2.03
CA ARG A 85 -3.39 17.71 -3.25
C ARG A 85 -2.21 17.51 -4.19
N TYR A 86 -2.25 16.39 -4.90
CA TYR A 86 -1.27 16.02 -5.92
C TYR A 86 -1.96 15.95 -7.29
N VAL A 87 -1.36 16.61 -8.27
CA VAL A 87 -1.78 16.64 -9.68
C VAL A 87 -0.70 15.92 -10.51
N PRO A 88 -0.99 14.69 -11.01
CA PRO A 88 -0.01 13.86 -11.72
C PRO A 88 0.22 14.25 -13.19
N GLU A 89 1.42 13.94 -13.69
CA GLU A 89 1.92 14.09 -15.07
C GLU A 89 0.96 13.47 -16.10
N TYR A 90 0.34 12.33 -15.77
CA TYR A 90 -0.52 11.57 -16.69
C TYR A 90 -1.89 12.22 -16.99
N ARG A 91 -2.15 13.46 -16.55
CA ARG A 91 -3.42 14.16 -16.79
C ARG A 91 -3.70 14.43 -18.28
N GLU A 92 -2.71 14.36 -19.17
CA GLU A 92 -2.98 14.41 -20.63
C GLU A 92 -3.93 13.31 -21.11
N SER A 93 -4.07 12.19 -20.37
CA SER A 93 -5.08 11.15 -20.63
C SER A 93 -6.43 11.39 -19.93
N LEU A 94 -6.49 12.37 -19.03
CA LEU A 94 -7.67 12.78 -18.27
C LEU A 94 -8.18 14.16 -18.71
N VAL A 95 -8.08 14.49 -20.00
CA VAL A 95 -8.99 15.46 -20.65
C VAL A 95 -10.40 14.84 -20.70
N MET A 96 -10.95 14.51 -19.54
CA MET A 96 -12.38 14.62 -19.34
C MET A 96 -12.58 16.06 -18.85
N ALA A 97 -13.07 16.91 -19.75
CA ALA A 97 -13.74 18.12 -19.38
C ALA A 97 -14.69 17.84 -18.19
N PRO A 98 -15.01 18.82 -17.33
CA PRO A 98 -16.12 18.68 -16.41
C PRO A 98 -17.43 18.74 -17.21
N GLU A 99 -17.61 17.86 -18.20
CA GLU A 99 -18.93 17.33 -18.42
C GLU A 99 -19.30 16.72 -17.09
N ARG A 100 -20.24 17.40 -16.42
CA ARG A 100 -21.10 16.82 -15.43
C ARG A 100 -21.60 15.50 -16.03
N TYR A 101 -20.85 14.42 -15.83
CA TYR A 101 -21.18 13.08 -16.31
C TYR A 101 -22.32 12.62 -15.39
N VAL A 102 -23.50 13.16 -15.69
CA VAL A 102 -24.76 12.65 -15.19
C VAL A 102 -24.88 11.31 -15.88
N PHE A 103 -24.28 10.29 -15.27
CA PHE A 103 -24.59 8.91 -15.61
C PHE A 103 -26.11 8.84 -15.73
N SER A 104 -26.59 8.41 -16.89
CA SER A 104 -28.01 8.14 -17.02
C SER A 104 -28.36 7.14 -15.91
N ASN A 105 -29.55 7.26 -15.30
CA ASN A 105 -29.93 6.35 -14.21
C ASN A 105 -29.79 4.86 -14.64
N GLU A 106 -29.90 4.60 -15.95
CA GLU A 106 -29.66 3.30 -16.59
C GLU A 106 -28.21 2.81 -16.39
N GLU A 107 -27.22 3.64 -16.73
CA GLU A 107 -25.80 3.30 -16.59
C GLU A 107 -25.35 3.25 -15.13
N LEU A 108 -25.91 4.10 -14.28
CA LEU A 108 -25.67 4.01 -12.85
C LEU A 108 -26.19 2.65 -12.32
N ARG A 109 -27.36 2.22 -12.79
CA ARG A 109 -27.95 0.94 -12.42
C ARG A 109 -27.11 -0.24 -12.88
N THR A 110 -26.59 -0.22 -14.11
CA THR A 110 -25.70 -1.28 -14.60
C THR A 110 -24.38 -1.34 -13.84
N ILE A 111 -23.82 -0.19 -13.46
CA ILE A 111 -22.62 -0.13 -12.61
C ILE A 111 -22.92 -0.69 -11.21
N TYR A 112 -24.04 -0.31 -10.60
CA TYR A 112 -24.45 -0.86 -9.29
C TYR A 112 -24.69 -2.37 -9.35
N GLU A 113 -25.33 -2.87 -10.42
CA GLU A 113 -25.54 -4.31 -10.64
C GLU A 113 -24.20 -5.04 -10.81
N ALA A 114 -23.26 -4.47 -11.58
CA ALA A 114 -21.92 -5.05 -11.76
C ALA A 114 -21.10 -5.08 -10.45
N ILE A 115 -21.14 -4.00 -9.65
CA ILE A 115 -20.48 -3.94 -8.35
C ILE A 115 -21.07 -4.98 -7.39
N ASN A 116 -22.38 -5.18 -7.43
CA ASN A 116 -23.05 -6.15 -6.57
C ASN A 116 -22.69 -7.60 -6.97
N ASP A 117 -22.63 -7.90 -8.27
CA ASP A 117 -22.16 -9.21 -8.77
C ASP A 117 -20.70 -9.48 -8.36
N ILE A 118 -19.82 -8.47 -8.49
CA ILE A 118 -18.42 -8.58 -8.05
C ILE A 118 -18.35 -8.87 -6.55
N ARG A 119 -19.11 -8.12 -5.73
CA ARG A 119 -19.17 -8.37 -4.27
C ARG A 119 -19.64 -9.78 -3.94
N GLN A 120 -20.65 -10.27 -4.64
CA GLN A 120 -21.17 -11.61 -4.43
C GLN A 120 -20.11 -12.67 -4.77
N ARG A 121 -19.38 -12.51 -5.89
CA ARG A 121 -18.28 -13.41 -6.25
C ARG A 121 -17.13 -13.37 -5.24
N LEU A 122 -16.76 -12.19 -4.74
CA LEU A 122 -15.74 -12.07 -3.69
C LEU A 122 -16.15 -12.80 -2.40
N SER A 123 -17.43 -12.74 -2.01
CA SER A 123 -17.91 -13.45 -0.82
C SER A 123 -17.77 -14.97 -0.94
N VAL A 124 -17.99 -15.52 -2.14
CA VAL A 124 -17.84 -16.95 -2.42
C VAL A 124 -16.36 -17.34 -2.39
N VAL A 125 -15.48 -16.55 -3.01
CA VAL A 125 -14.04 -16.79 -3.01
C VAL A 125 -13.45 -16.72 -1.60
N GLU A 126 -13.95 -15.82 -0.75
CA GLU A 126 -13.51 -15.72 0.64
C GLU A 126 -13.85 -17.00 1.44
N ILE A 127 -15.03 -17.59 1.19
CA ILE A 127 -15.44 -18.85 1.80
C ILE A 127 -14.54 -20.00 1.33
N GLU A 128 -14.24 -20.07 0.04
CA GLU A 128 -13.32 -21.09 -0.50
C GLU A 128 -11.92 -20.95 0.08
N LEU A 129 -11.39 -19.72 0.19
CA LEU A 129 -10.09 -19.47 0.81
C LEU A 129 -10.05 -19.88 2.28
N ARG A 130 -11.12 -19.61 3.05
CA ARG A 130 -11.21 -20.09 4.44
C ARG A 130 -11.17 -21.61 4.51
N TYR A 131 -11.90 -22.29 3.63
CA TYR A 131 -11.95 -23.75 3.58
C TYR A 131 -10.58 -24.36 3.25
N VAL A 132 -9.91 -23.85 2.20
CA VAL A 132 -8.57 -24.31 1.81
C VAL A 132 -7.54 -24.05 2.91
N ARG A 133 -7.61 -22.89 3.57
CA ARG A 133 -6.71 -22.57 4.70
C ARG A 133 -6.96 -23.50 5.89
N GLN A 134 -8.20 -23.87 6.14
CA GLN A 134 -8.56 -24.78 7.22
C GLN A 134 -8.08 -26.22 6.92
N ASP A 135 -8.18 -26.70 5.68
CA ASP A 135 -7.64 -28.02 5.29
C ASP A 135 -6.11 -28.07 5.42
N LEU A 136 -5.41 -27.02 4.97
CA LEU A 136 -3.95 -26.95 5.11
C LEU A 136 -3.51 -26.91 6.59
N ASN A 137 -4.23 -26.18 7.44
CA ASN A 137 -3.94 -26.15 8.88
C ASN A 137 -4.24 -27.50 9.55
N GLY A 138 -5.32 -28.19 9.19
CA GLY A 138 -5.65 -29.52 9.69
C GLY A 138 -4.58 -30.55 9.35
N ARG A 139 -4.13 -30.59 8.08
CA ARG A 139 -3.03 -31.48 7.67
C ARG A 139 -1.72 -31.18 8.41
N LYS A 140 -1.42 -29.91 8.67
CA LYS A 140 -0.22 -29.51 9.42
C LYS A 140 -0.28 -29.97 10.88
N THR A 141 -1.45 -29.92 11.51
CA THR A 141 -1.62 -30.43 12.89
C THR A 141 -1.50 -31.94 12.96
N ASP A 142 -2.06 -32.67 12.00
CA ASP A 142 -1.98 -34.14 11.96
C ASP A 142 -0.54 -34.64 11.79
N LEU A 143 0.24 -33.97 10.94
CA LEU A 143 1.67 -34.25 10.77
C LEU A 143 2.47 -33.94 12.05
N ARG A 144 2.14 -32.85 12.75
CA ARG A 144 2.80 -32.49 14.02
C ARG A 144 2.51 -33.50 15.12
N VAL A 145 1.26 -33.92 15.27
CA VAL A 145 0.87 -34.93 16.27
C VAL A 145 1.59 -36.24 15.98
N SER A 146 1.59 -36.68 14.72
CA SER A 146 2.29 -37.90 14.29
C SER A 146 3.79 -37.83 14.58
N ALA A 147 4.45 -36.70 14.26
CA ALA A 147 5.87 -36.50 14.55
C ALA A 147 6.17 -36.51 16.06
N GLN A 148 5.29 -35.95 16.89
CA GLN A 148 5.44 -35.94 18.34
C GLN A 148 5.42 -37.37 18.92
N TRP A 149 4.52 -38.24 18.43
CA TRP A 149 4.48 -39.64 18.84
C TRP A 149 5.73 -40.43 18.41
N VAL A 150 6.30 -40.13 17.24
CA VAL A 150 7.56 -40.75 16.78
C VAL A 150 8.71 -40.40 17.73
N ILE A 151 8.82 -39.15 18.19
CA ILE A 151 9.85 -38.72 19.14
C ILE A 151 9.69 -39.45 20.48
N VAL A 152 8.46 -39.54 20.99
CA VAL A 152 8.17 -40.25 22.26
C VAL A 152 8.54 -41.73 22.15
N LEU A 153 8.16 -42.38 21.05
CA LEU A 153 8.45 -43.80 20.82
C LEU A 153 9.97 -44.06 20.70
N PHE A 154 10.69 -43.19 20.01
CA PHE A 154 12.14 -43.27 19.91
C PHE A 154 12.82 -43.12 21.27
N GLY A 155 12.41 -42.15 22.09
CA GLY A 155 12.92 -41.96 23.44
C GLY A 155 12.66 -43.18 24.35
N PHE A 156 11.47 -43.77 24.25
CA PHE A 156 11.14 -44.99 24.99
C PHE A 156 12.02 -46.18 24.58
N LEU A 157 12.25 -46.37 23.27
CA LEU A 157 13.13 -47.41 22.75
C LEU A 157 14.57 -47.27 23.25
N VAL A 158 15.14 -46.06 23.20
CA VAL A 158 16.49 -45.78 23.70
C VAL A 158 16.57 -46.08 25.20
N SER A 159 15.57 -45.64 25.98
CA SER A 159 15.50 -45.92 27.41
C SER A 159 15.48 -47.43 27.70
N LEU A 160 14.66 -48.19 26.98
CA LEU A 160 14.56 -49.64 27.13
C LEU A 160 15.88 -50.36 26.79
N ILE A 161 16.56 -49.95 25.71
CA ILE A 161 17.87 -50.48 25.33
C ILE A 161 18.91 -50.19 26.41
N THR A 162 18.97 -48.96 26.92
CA THR A 162 19.92 -48.60 27.99
C THR A 162 19.66 -49.38 29.27
N PHE A 163 18.40 -49.62 29.63
CA PHE A 163 18.02 -50.42 30.78
C PHE A 163 18.45 -51.88 30.63
N ILE A 164 18.23 -52.48 29.46
CA ILE A 164 18.67 -53.85 29.15
C ILE A 164 20.19 -53.97 29.25
N LEU A 165 20.93 -53.02 28.66
CA LEU A 165 22.40 -53.02 28.71
C LEU A 165 22.93 -52.89 30.15
N LEU A 166 22.32 -52.03 30.97
CA LEU A 166 22.67 -51.91 32.39
C LEU A 166 22.34 -53.18 33.16
N TYR A 167 21.17 -53.78 32.93
CA TYR A 167 20.77 -55.03 33.58
C TYR A 167 21.78 -56.14 33.31
N PHE A 168 22.15 -56.36 32.04
CA PHE A 168 23.15 -57.37 31.68
C PHE A 168 24.53 -57.11 32.27
N ASN A 169 25.00 -55.86 32.30
CA ASN A 169 26.29 -55.51 32.92
C ASN A 169 26.30 -55.80 34.44
N VAL A 170 25.20 -55.49 35.13
CA VAL A 170 25.09 -55.74 36.58
C VAL A 170 24.98 -57.24 36.88
N THR A 171 24.19 -58.00 36.11
CA THR A 171 24.05 -59.45 36.35
C THR A 171 25.23 -60.28 35.85
N GLY A 172 26.00 -59.78 34.88
CA GLY A 172 27.19 -60.45 34.36
C GLY A 172 28.46 -60.21 35.17
N SER A 173 28.40 -59.39 36.24
CA SER A 173 29.53 -59.07 37.13
C SER A 173 29.43 -59.70 38.53
N LEU A 174 28.49 -60.62 38.72
CA LEU A 174 28.37 -61.53 39.88
C LEU A 174 28.80 -62.95 39.49
#